data_AF-A0A2V8S557-F1
#
_entry.id   AF-A0A2V8S557-F1
#
_cell.length_a   1.000
_cell.length_b   1.000
_cell.length_c   1.000
_cell.angle_alpha   90.00
_cell.angle_beta   90.00
_cell.angle_gamma   90.00
#
_symmetry.space_group_name_H-M   'P 1'
#
loop_
_entity.id
_entity.type
_entity.pdbx_description
1 polymer ?
#
loop_
_entity_poly.entity_id
_entity_poly.type
_entity_poly.pdbx_seq_one_letter_code
_entity_poly.pdbx_strand_id
1 'polypeptide(L)'
;MSALTKSLLLFLLNWLDAQLTLVWVRAGLATEGNGLMGRLLEAGNAPFLLTKLAVGACVAYALYRWAHLPLAQRGMKLVLGLYIGLMFVHAATGLSAFGLPAPDALAYLVHLSNNLTLALF
;
A
#
# COMPACT_ATOMS: atom_id res chain seq x y z
N MET A 1 -16.28 -0.38 -15.25
CA MET A 1 -16.38 -0.83 -13.84
C MET A 1 -17.23 0.16 -13.04
N SER A 2 -18.19 -0.34 -12.27
CA SER A 2 -19.02 0.47 -11.38
C SER A 2 -18.19 1.08 -10.23
N ALA A 3 -18.71 2.10 -9.55
CA ALA A 3 -18.08 2.67 -8.36
C ALA A 3 -17.94 1.64 -7.23
N LEU A 4 -18.93 0.75 -7.08
CA LEU A 4 -18.90 -0.34 -6.12
C LEU A 4 -17.72 -1.28 -6.40
N THR A 5 -17.57 -1.74 -7.65
CA THR A 5 -16.49 -2.67 -8.02
C THR A 5 -15.11 -2.06 -7.75
N LYS A 6 -14.92 -0.77 -8.07
CA LYS A 6 -13.64 -0.08 -7.80
C LYS A 6 -13.35 0.05 -6.31
N SER A 7 -14.38 0.31 -5.50
CA SER A 7 -14.23 0.46 -4.06
C SER A 7 -13.96 -0.89 -3.37
N LEU A 8 -14.63 -1.96 -3.82
CA LEU A 8 -14.33 -3.32 -3.39
C LEU A 8 -12.91 -3.73 -3.77
N LEU A 9 -12.49 -3.45 -5.01
CA LEU A 9 -11.12 -3.70 -5.44
C LEU A 9 -10.10 -2.94 -4.58
N LEU A 10 -10.35 -1.67 -4.30
CA LEU A 10 -9.50 -0.85 -3.43
C LEU A 10 -9.37 -1.48 -2.03
N PHE A 11 -10.49 -1.90 -1.44
CA PHE A 11 -10.48 -2.55 -0.13
C PHE A 11 -9.71 -3.88 -0.16
N LEU A 12 -9.90 -4.70 -1.20
CA LEU A 12 -9.17 -5.96 -1.35
C LEU A 12 -7.67 -5.75 -1.52
N LEU A 13 -7.26 -4.72 -2.27
CA LEU A 13 -5.86 -4.35 -2.42
C LEU A 13 -5.27 -3.85 -1.09
N ASN A 14 -6.01 -3.09 -0.30
CA ASN A 14 -5.60 -2.69 1.05
C ASN A 14 -5.47 -3.87 2.01
N TRP A 15 -6.41 -4.81 1.98
CA TRP A 15 -6.33 -6.04 2.74
C TRP A 15 -5.07 -6.84 2.34
N LEU A 16 -4.84 -7.02 1.04
CA LEU A 16 -3.69 -7.75 0.53
C LEU A 16 -2.36 -7.08 0.92
N ASP A 17 -2.27 -5.76 0.79
CA ASP A 17 -1.14 -4.96 1.27
C ASP A 17 -0.88 -5.23 2.76
N ALA A 18 -1.91 -5.19 3.62
CA ALA A 18 -1.75 -5.49 5.04
C ALA A 18 -1.16 -6.89 5.32
N GLN A 19 -1.65 -7.91 4.61
CA GLN A 19 -1.15 -9.27 4.73
C GLN A 19 0.31 -9.39 4.26
N LEU A 20 0.63 -8.80 3.11
CA LEU A 20 1.97 -8.84 2.55
C LEU A 20 2.96 -8.07 3.42
N THR A 21 2.60 -6.90 3.95
CA THR A 21 3.42 -6.18 4.94
C THR A 21 3.75 -7.08 6.12
N LEU A 22 2.76 -7.76 6.70
CA LEU A 22 3.01 -8.65 7.82
C LEU A 22 4.00 -9.75 7.47
N VAL A 23 3.82 -10.42 6.32
CA VAL A 23 4.73 -11.47 5.88
C VAL A 23 6.15 -10.93 5.74
N TRP A 24 6.34 -9.80 5.06
CA TRP A 24 7.67 -9.24 4.82
C TRP A 24 8.35 -8.72 6.07
N VAL A 25 7.62 -8.00 6.94
CA VAL A 25 8.18 -7.46 8.18
C VAL A 25 8.50 -8.58 9.16
N ARG A 26 7.62 -9.58 9.30
CA ARG A 26 7.86 -10.72 10.22
C ARG A 26 8.95 -11.67 9.72
N ALA A 27 9.17 -11.75 8.41
CA ALA A 27 10.30 -12.47 7.84
C ALA A 27 11.62 -11.68 7.89
N GLY A 28 11.63 -10.43 8.37
CA GLY A 28 12.82 -9.58 8.40
C GLY A 28 13.28 -9.10 7.02
N LEU A 29 12.41 -9.17 6.01
CA LEU A 29 12.70 -8.82 4.61
C LEU A 29 12.44 -7.35 4.30
N ALA A 30 11.63 -6.67 5.12
CA ALA A 30 11.28 -5.27 4.95
C ALA A 30 10.94 -4.62 6.30
N THR A 31 10.91 -3.29 6.32
CA THR A 31 10.36 -2.50 7.43
C THR A 31 9.09 -1.79 6.97
N GLU A 32 8.23 -1.42 7.92
CA GLU A 32 7.06 -0.59 7.64
C GLU A 32 7.49 0.87 7.49
N GLY A 33 7.21 1.46 6.32
CA GLY A 33 7.64 2.83 6.01
C GLY A 33 6.83 3.91 6.74
N ASN A 34 5.60 3.59 7.15
CA ASN A 34 4.79 4.49 7.97
C ASN A 34 5.15 4.31 9.46
N GLY A 35 5.79 5.31 10.07
CA GLY A 35 6.24 5.23 11.46
C GLY A 35 5.14 4.95 12.49
N LEU A 36 3.90 5.42 12.28
CA LEU A 36 2.77 5.10 13.16
C LEU A 36 2.36 3.62 13.01
N MET A 37 2.25 3.14 11.77
CA MET A 37 1.94 1.73 11.50
C MET A 37 3.05 0.80 11.99
N GLY A 38 4.31 1.24 11.94
CA GLY A 38 5.45 0.53 12.53
C GLY A 38 5.29 0.31 14.03
N ARG A 39 4.91 1.35 14.78
CA ARG A 39 4.60 1.21 16.22
C ARG A 39 3.42 0.28 16.48
N LEU A 40 2.40 0.30 15.62
CA LEU A 40 1.29 -0.64 15.73
C LEU A 40 1.74 -2.08 15.48
N LEU A 41 2.66 -2.33 14.54
CA LEU A 41 3.27 -3.64 14.32
C LEU A 41 4.09 -4.12 15.53
N GLU A 42 4.82 -3.21 16.18
CA GLU A 42 5.55 -3.50 17.42
C GLU A 42 4.59 -3.89 18.55
N ALA A 43 3.44 -3.22 18.65
CA ALA A 43 2.39 -3.57 19.61
C ALA A 43 1.69 -4.91 19.29
N GLY A 44 1.69 -5.34 18.02
CA GLY A 44 1.26 -6.67 17.60
C GLY A 44 0.63 -6.70 16.19
N ASN A 45 0.34 -7.91 15.69
CA ASN A 45 -0.29 -8.06 14.37
C ASN A 45 -1.72 -7.52 14.34
N ALA A 46 -2.49 -7.77 15.40
CA ALA A 46 -3.88 -7.36 15.50
C ALA A 46 -4.08 -5.83 15.43
N PRO A 47 -3.39 -4.99 16.24
CA PRO A 47 -3.55 -3.54 16.15
C PRO A 47 -3.17 -3.00 14.77
N PHE A 48 -2.08 -3.50 14.16
CA PHE A 48 -1.72 -3.13 12.79
C PHE A 48 -2.82 -3.47 11.77
N LEU A 49 -3.29 -4.72 11.76
CA LEU A 49 -4.32 -5.17 10.82
C LEU A 49 -5.62 -4.40 11.00
N LEU A 50 -6.11 -4.31 12.23
CA LEU A 50 -7.38 -3.63 12.52
C LEU A 50 -7.34 -2.18 12.08
N THR A 51 -6.25 -1.45 12.37
CA THR A 51 -6.10 -0.06 11.93
C THR A 51 -6.03 0.03 10.41
N LYS A 52 -5.23 -0.81 9.74
CA LYS A 52 -5.05 -0.77 8.28
C LYS A 52 -6.39 -1.02 7.57
N LEU A 53 -7.16 -2.01 8.05
CA LEU A 53 -8.46 -2.36 7.50
C LEU A 53 -9.56 -1.34 7.81
N ALA A 54 -9.58 -0.79 9.02
CA ALA A 54 -10.55 0.24 9.37
C ALA A 54 -10.36 1.50 8.51
N VAL A 55 -9.11 1.92 8.32
CA VAL A 55 -8.78 3.06 7.46
C VAL A 55 -9.09 2.75 5.99
N GLY A 56 -8.68 1.57 5.50
CA GLY A 56 -8.96 1.15 4.13
C GLY A 56 -10.45 1.07 3.82
N ALA A 57 -11.24 0.50 4.72
CA ALA A 57 -12.70 0.44 4.63
C ALA A 57 -13.32 1.85 4.64
N CYS A 58 -12.86 2.74 5.54
CA CYS A 58 -13.32 4.12 5.62
C CYS A 58 -13.09 4.86 4.28
N VAL A 59 -11.89 4.76 3.71
CA VAL A 59 -11.54 5.40 2.43
C VAL A 59 -12.35 4.81 1.27
N ALA A 60 -12.46 3.49 1.18
CA ALA A 60 -13.24 2.83 0.14
C ALA A 60 -14.73 3.21 0.21
N TYR A 61 -15.29 3.25 1.41
CA TYR A 61 -16.67 3.66 1.65
C TYR A 61 -16.89 5.14 1.31
N ALA A 62 -15.98 6.04 1.73
CA ALA A 62 -16.06 7.45 1.41
C ALA A 62 -16.08 7.68 -0.11
N LEU A 63 -15.12 7.10 -0.84
CA LEU A 63 -15.05 7.25 -2.29
C LEU A 63 -16.26 6.63 -3.01
N TYR A 64 -16.81 5.55 -2.48
CA TYR A 64 -18.07 4.98 -2.95
C TYR A 64 -19.26 5.94 -2.73
N ARG A 65 -19.43 6.44 -1.50
CA ARG A 65 -20.54 7.30 -1.08
C ARG A 65 -20.61 8.60 -1.88
N TRP A 66 -19.45 9.15 -2.22
CA TRP A 66 -19.30 10.38 -3.01
C TRP A 66 -18.93 10.14 -4.47
N ALA A 67 -19.13 8.93 -5.01
CA ALA A 67 -18.75 8.59 -6.38
C ALA A 67 -19.46 9.41 -7.48
N HIS A 68 -20.51 10.15 -7.13
CA HIS A 68 -21.16 11.11 -8.03
C HIS A 68 -20.33 12.39 -8.24
N LEU A 69 -19.39 12.70 -7.35
CA LEU A 69 -18.50 13.86 -7.48
C LEU A 69 -17.30 13.52 -8.39
N PRO A 70 -16.92 14.41 -9.31
CA PRO A 70 -15.80 14.18 -10.23
C PRO A 70 -14.46 14.03 -9.49
N LEU A 71 -14.30 14.71 -8.35
CA LEU A 71 -13.11 14.60 -7.51
C LEU A 71 -12.96 13.17 -6.94
N ALA A 72 -14.03 12.57 -6.41
CA ALA A 72 -14.00 11.21 -5.90
C ALA A 72 -13.70 10.18 -7.00
N GLN A 73 -14.22 10.39 -8.22
CA GLN A 73 -13.93 9.52 -9.35
C GLN A 73 -12.46 9.56 -9.79
N ARG A 74 -11.85 10.76 -9.81
CA ARG A 74 -10.43 10.94 -10.11
C ARG A 74 -9.56 10.39 -8.98
N GLY A 75 -9.92 10.68 -7.74
CA GLY A 75 -9.25 10.14 -6.54
C GLY A 75 -9.26 8.62 -6.51
N MET A 76 -10.39 7.97 -6.81
CA MET A 76 -10.49 6.51 -6.91
C MET A 76 -9.52 5.93 -7.95
N LYS A 77 -9.41 6.56 -9.14
CA LYS A 77 -8.46 6.12 -10.17
C LYS A 77 -7.02 6.27 -9.69
N LEU A 78 -6.69 7.41 -9.09
CA LEU A 78 -5.37 7.68 -8.55
C LEU A 78 -4.98 6.65 -7.49
N VAL A 79 -5.81 6.45 -6.47
CA VAL A 79 -5.52 5.55 -5.35
C VAL A 79 -5.44 4.09 -5.83
N LEU A 80 -6.31 3.65 -6.74
CA LEU A 80 -6.17 2.32 -7.36
C LEU A 80 -4.85 2.18 -8.12
N GLY A 81 -4.43 3.20 -8.86
CA GLY A 81 -3.13 3.21 -9.53
C GLY A 81 -1.97 3.09 -8.55
N LEU A 82 -2.02 3.82 -7.43
CA LEU A 82 -1.03 3.72 -6.36
C LEU A 82 -0.99 2.33 -5.73
N TYR A 83 -2.15 1.72 -5.45
CA TYR A 83 -2.20 0.35 -4.90
C TYR A 83 -1.67 -0.70 -5.88
N ILE A 84 -1.95 -0.56 -7.18
CA ILE A 84 -1.35 -1.43 -8.20
C ILE A 84 0.17 -1.29 -8.19
N GLY A 85 0.69 -0.06 -8.16
CA GLY A 85 2.12 0.21 -8.01
C GLY A 85 2.71 -0.45 -6.76
N LEU A 86 2.02 -0.34 -5.63
CA LEU A 86 2.42 -0.98 -4.37
C LEU A 86 2.44 -2.50 -4.46
N MET A 87 1.52 -3.13 -5.21
CA MET A 87 1.57 -4.58 -5.44
C MET A 87 2.81 -5.01 -6.22
N PHE A 88 3.31 -4.18 -7.15
CA PHE A 88 4.60 -4.44 -7.81
C PHE A 88 5.78 -4.37 -6.84
N VAL A 89 5.75 -3.44 -5.88
CA VAL A 89 6.77 -3.38 -4.82
C VAL A 89 6.76 -4.67 -4.02
N HIS A 90 5.60 -5.15 -3.56
CA HIS A 90 5.53 -6.43 -2.84
C HIS A 90 5.99 -7.62 -3.68
N ALA A 91 5.63 -7.67 -4.96
CA ALA A 91 6.08 -8.72 -5.85
C ALA A 91 7.60 -8.73 -5.98
N ALA A 92 8.22 -7.56 -6.12
CA ALA A 92 9.68 -7.44 -6.17
C ALA A 92 10.36 -7.77 -4.84
N THR A 93 9.77 -7.40 -3.69
CA THR A 93 10.24 -7.86 -2.37
C THR A 93 10.22 -9.38 -2.29
N GLY A 94 9.14 -10.02 -2.76
CA GLY A 94 9.04 -11.47 -2.84
C GLY A 94 10.11 -12.09 -3.75
N LEU A 95 10.30 -11.56 -4.97
CA LEU A 95 11.34 -12.02 -5.90
C LEU A 95 12.74 -11.92 -5.28
N SER A 96 13.05 -10.78 -4.67
CA SER A 96 14.31 -10.56 -3.96
C SER A 96 14.52 -11.57 -2.82
N ALA A 97 13.46 -11.88 -2.07
CA ALA A 97 13.51 -12.89 -1.00
C ALA A 97 13.81 -14.31 -1.52
N PHE A 98 13.43 -14.63 -2.77
CA PHE A 98 13.80 -15.87 -3.44
C PHE A 98 15.19 -15.82 -4.12
N GLY A 99 15.95 -14.74 -3.94
CA GLY A 99 17.26 -14.54 -4.55
C GLY A 99 17.23 -14.14 -6.02
N LEU A 100 16.06 -13.78 -6.55
CA LEU A 100 15.91 -13.28 -7.92
C LEU A 100 16.12 -11.76 -7.95
N PRO A 101 16.78 -11.21 -9.00
CA PRO A 101 16.98 -9.77 -9.09
C PRO A 101 15.63 -9.05 -9.19
N ALA A 102 15.47 -8.00 -8.38
CA ALA A 102 14.33 -7.11 -8.48
C ALA A 102 14.41 -6.32 -9.80
N PRO A 103 13.27 -5.97 -10.44
CA PRO A 103 13.28 -5.20 -11.67
C PRO A 103 13.98 -3.83 -11.51
N ASP A 104 14.88 -3.48 -12.43
CA ASP A 104 15.69 -2.24 -12.39
C ASP A 104 14.85 -0.96 -12.24
N ALA A 105 13.63 -0.96 -12.80
CA ALA A 105 12.69 0.16 -12.70
C ALA A 105 12.29 0.48 -11.25
N LEU A 106 12.21 -0.53 -10.37
CA LEU A 106 11.90 -0.34 -8.96
C LEU A 106 13.10 0.21 -8.19
N ALA A 107 14.32 -0.23 -8.53
CA ALA A 107 15.53 0.35 -7.96
C ALA A 107 15.62 1.86 -8.25
N TYR A 108 15.28 2.28 -9.48
CA TYR A 108 15.25 3.69 -9.85
C TYR A 108 14.24 4.51 -9.02
N LEU A 109 13.04 3.97 -8.77
CA LEU A 109 12.02 4.63 -7.94
C LEU A 109 12.46 4.80 -6.48
N VAL A 110 13.14 3.80 -5.92
CA VAL A 110 13.70 3.88 -4.56
C VAL A 110 14.79 4.95 -4.48
N HIS A 111 15.67 5.01 -5.48
CA HIS A 111 16.70 6.05 -5.54
C HIS A 111 16.10 7.45 -5.69
N LEU A 112 15.06 7.62 -6.51
CA LEU A 112 14.35 8.89 -6.65
C LEU A 112 13.72 9.34 -5.34
N SER A 113 13.05 8.42 -4.62
CA SER A 113 12.48 8.66 -3.29
C SER A 113 13.53 9.19 -2.32
N ASN A 114 14.67 8.49 -2.19
CA ASN A 114 15.73 8.86 -1.27
C ASN A 114 16.32 10.25 -1.58
N ASN A 115 16.51 10.56 -2.86
CA ASN A 115 17.03 11.86 -3.29
C ASN A 115 16.04 13.01 -3.03
N LEU A 116 14.74 12.76 -3.18
CA LEU A 116 13.71 13.76 -2.86
C LEU A 116 13.63 14.03 -1.36
N THR A 117 13.70 13.00 -0.52
CA THR A 117 13.77 13.20 0.94
C THR A 117 15.02 13.97 1.35
N LEU A 118 16.18 13.68 0.76
CA LEU A 118 17.43 14.42 1.04
C LEU A 118 17.45 15.85 0.48
N ALA A 119 16.61 16.16 -0.51
CA ALA A 119 16.49 17.52 -1.05
C ALA A 119 15.50 18.39 -0.26
N LEU A 120 14.63 17.78 0.55
CA LEU A 120 13.59 18.45 1.33
C LEU A 120 13.95 18.61 2.82
N PHE A 121 15.09 18.05 3.26
CA PHE A 121 15.63 18.13 4.62
C PHE A 121 17.14 18.35 4.56
#